data_AF-A0ABD3N6S7-F1
#
_entry.id   AF-A0ABD3N6S7-F1
#
_cell.length_a   1.000
_cell.length_b   1.000
_cell.length_c   1.000
_cell.angle_alpha   90.00
_cell.angle_beta   90.00
_cell.angle_gamma   90.00
#
_symmetry.space_group_name_H-M   'P 1'
#
loop_
_entity.id
_entity.type
_entity.pdbx_description
1 polymer ?
#
loop_
_entity_poly.entity_id
_entity_poly.type
_entity_poly.pdbx_seq_one_letter_code
_entity_poly.pdbx_strand_id
1 'polypeptide(L)'
;MAMLPDDDERIIEVEAFDRRLAEIEFLQSAYTPDEAYVTSDGCSIIRTLLLSASAATLSGGGCGTVGESDNDVDAAAAVKVELTLEMPPAYPVQDDAILIVKGALISSPTRPSYIRKAALHAIPCLVEACQQTSVEIAESGGGEAIWSVLCCADEWVQGSEWENILAIYRCNVIPTAKALNMRETADGNIKINNSPSILGRRIIYSHHIIANSKRRDLAILASQYKLGGFVKIGWPGVILIEGSESNCQSFVIEIKRWRWQQLQVRGEEQKVIPSDDDMDSHRCLSMRFEELGENDMSLFASYCREAGLEHLFLTCMKIGSDNLQPTIDRVDGANDGKVEGGGRNDDALNYGVLAHVDHMNDGKRYRNWLRKTCRERGCTLLIRQFSSNTSISLRPTIYVGVFGTQCNVKQVMKQWRISHVDVDSKNRPCLERMMSVVEESSNLRFIPPTNTSLDDEKDINCTLAELEHIVGTVDQGWLHNLRLRHGCTNPNSLI
;
A
#
# COMPACT_ATOMS: atom_id res chain seq x y z
N MET A 1 -26.96 -47.68 -3.81
CA MET A 1 -26.77 -46.95 -5.08
C MET A 1 -26.20 -45.61 -4.71
N ALA A 2 -24.89 -45.42 -4.86
CA ALA A 2 -24.35 -44.06 -4.85
C ALA A 2 -24.89 -43.37 -6.09
N MET A 3 -25.68 -42.30 -5.89
CA MET A 3 -26.07 -41.41 -6.98
C MET A 3 -24.77 -40.87 -7.56
N LEU A 4 -24.53 -41.14 -8.85
CA LEU A 4 -23.44 -40.49 -9.57
C LEU A 4 -23.75 -38.99 -9.57
N PRO A 5 -22.76 -38.10 -9.31
CA PRO A 5 -22.98 -36.66 -9.35
C PRO A 5 -23.58 -36.26 -10.70
N ASP A 6 -24.50 -35.30 -10.67
CA ASP A 6 -25.18 -34.78 -11.87
C ASP A 6 -24.13 -34.25 -12.85
N ASP A 7 -24.38 -34.31 -14.16
CA ASP A 7 -23.37 -33.90 -15.16
C ASP A 7 -22.93 -32.43 -14.99
N ASP A 8 -23.81 -31.57 -14.45
CA ASP A 8 -23.49 -30.18 -14.10
C ASP A 8 -22.56 -30.06 -12.88
N GLU A 9 -22.69 -30.91 -11.85
CA GLU A 9 -21.77 -30.91 -10.69
C GLU A 9 -20.37 -31.33 -11.11
N ARG A 10 -20.26 -32.34 -11.98
CA ARG A 10 -18.97 -32.78 -12.52
C ARG A 10 -18.29 -31.70 -13.36
N ILE A 11 -19.06 -30.93 -14.13
CA ILE A 11 -18.52 -29.82 -14.92
C ILE A 11 -17.96 -28.72 -13.99
N ILE A 12 -18.69 -28.37 -12.93
CA ILE A 12 -18.25 -27.38 -11.94
C ILE A 12 -17.00 -27.84 -11.21
N GLU A 13 -16.92 -29.11 -10.80
CA GLU A 13 -15.74 -29.67 -10.13
C GLU A 13 -14.49 -29.64 -11.02
N VAL A 14 -14.62 -30.00 -12.30
CA VAL A 14 -13.51 -29.96 -13.26
C VAL A 14 -13.06 -28.52 -13.52
N GLU A 15 -14.00 -27.59 -13.73
CA GLU A 15 -13.68 -26.17 -13.93
C GLU A 15 -13.01 -25.56 -12.67
N ALA A 16 -13.53 -25.87 -11.48
CA ALA A 16 -12.97 -25.41 -10.21
C ALA A 16 -11.54 -25.93 -10.02
N PHE A 17 -11.30 -27.19 -10.37
CA PHE A 17 -9.97 -27.79 -10.32
C PHE A 17 -8.98 -27.07 -11.24
N ASP A 18 -9.33 -26.86 -12.51
CA ASP A 18 -8.46 -26.19 -13.49
C ASP A 18 -8.14 -24.74 -13.09
N ARG A 19 -9.14 -23.99 -12.59
CA ARG A 19 -8.97 -22.60 -12.16
C ARG A 19 -8.13 -22.47 -10.88
N ARG A 20 -8.28 -23.38 -9.92
CA ARG A 20 -7.38 -23.46 -8.76
C ARG A 20 -5.94 -23.73 -9.17
N LEU A 21 -5.76 -24.65 -10.11
CA LEU A 21 -4.42 -25.00 -10.59
C LEU A 21 -3.72 -23.77 -11.17
N ALA A 22 -4.46 -22.91 -11.89
CA ALA A 22 -3.93 -21.63 -12.39
C ALA A 22 -3.52 -20.67 -11.26
N GLU A 23 -4.28 -20.57 -10.16
CA GLU A 23 -3.89 -19.76 -8.99
C GLU A 23 -2.68 -20.35 -8.25
N ILE A 24 -2.54 -21.67 -8.23
CA ILE A 24 -1.39 -22.38 -7.66
C ILE A 24 -0.14 -22.17 -8.52
N GLU A 25 -0.23 -22.31 -9.84
CA GLU A 25 0.88 -22.03 -10.76
C GLU A 25 1.33 -20.58 -10.65
N PHE A 26 0.36 -19.66 -10.54
CA PHE A 26 0.64 -18.26 -10.26
C PHE A 26 1.45 -18.09 -8.98
N LEU A 27 1.01 -18.71 -7.87
CA LEU A 27 1.70 -18.64 -6.58
C LEU A 27 3.15 -19.10 -6.70
N GLN A 28 3.38 -20.25 -7.35
CA GLN A 28 4.71 -20.84 -7.55
C GLN A 28 5.63 -19.97 -8.40
N SER A 29 5.06 -19.16 -9.32
CA SER A 29 5.83 -18.22 -10.14
C SER A 29 6.16 -16.90 -9.41
N ALA A 30 5.31 -16.50 -8.46
CA ALA A 30 5.38 -15.19 -7.82
C ALA A 30 6.12 -15.19 -6.48
N TYR A 31 6.12 -16.33 -5.78
CA TYR A 31 6.68 -16.46 -4.43
C TYR A 31 7.64 -17.64 -4.34
N THR A 32 8.68 -17.51 -3.52
CA THR A 32 9.55 -18.63 -3.17
C THR A 32 8.82 -19.62 -2.23
N PRO A 33 9.24 -20.90 -2.15
CA PRO A 33 8.61 -21.88 -1.26
C PRO A 33 8.62 -21.50 0.23
N ASP A 34 9.59 -20.68 0.66
CA ASP A 34 9.67 -20.17 2.03
C ASP A 34 8.68 -19.01 2.28
N GLU A 35 8.33 -18.27 1.23
CA GLU A 35 7.40 -17.14 1.28
C GLU A 35 5.95 -17.60 1.19
N ALA A 36 5.64 -18.51 0.27
CA ALA A 36 4.32 -19.11 0.15
C ALA A 36 4.38 -20.51 -0.45
N TYR A 37 3.51 -21.41 0.04
CA TYR A 37 3.40 -22.77 -0.48
C TYR A 37 1.96 -23.30 -0.39
N VAL A 38 1.67 -24.35 -1.16
CA VAL A 38 0.38 -25.05 -1.14
C VAL A 38 0.47 -26.26 -0.22
N THR A 39 -0.57 -26.52 0.56
CA THR A 39 -0.69 -27.73 1.39
C THR A 39 -0.70 -29.00 0.54
N SER A 40 -0.33 -30.14 1.13
CA SER A 40 -0.20 -31.42 0.40
C SER A 40 -1.51 -31.92 -0.19
N ASP A 41 -2.66 -31.49 0.34
CA ASP A 41 -3.99 -31.79 -0.18
C ASP A 41 -4.42 -30.85 -1.33
N GLY A 42 -3.63 -29.81 -1.63
CA GLY A 42 -3.93 -28.83 -2.69
C GLY A 42 -5.04 -27.84 -2.34
N CYS A 43 -5.56 -27.87 -1.10
CA CYS A 43 -6.76 -27.11 -0.72
C CYS A 43 -6.47 -25.77 -0.07
N SER A 44 -5.25 -25.55 0.43
CA SER A 44 -4.88 -24.32 1.12
C SER A 44 -3.55 -23.76 0.66
N ILE A 45 -3.43 -22.44 0.67
CA ILE A 45 -2.18 -21.72 0.48
C ILE A 45 -1.74 -21.14 1.82
N ILE A 46 -0.48 -21.35 2.17
CA ILE A 46 0.17 -20.81 3.35
C ILE A 46 1.14 -19.72 2.91
N ARG A 47 1.01 -18.52 3.49
CA ARG A 47 1.87 -17.35 3.20
C ARG A 47 2.54 -16.87 4.48
N THR A 48 3.87 -16.75 4.46
CA THR A 48 4.66 -16.23 5.58
C THR A 48 4.94 -14.74 5.41
N LEU A 49 4.25 -13.90 6.16
CA LEU A 49 4.42 -12.44 6.14
C LEU A 49 5.45 -11.99 7.18
N LEU A 50 6.29 -11.03 6.80
CA LEU A 50 7.31 -10.43 7.66
C LEU A 50 6.92 -8.99 8.03
N LEU A 51 6.54 -8.80 9.28
CA LEU A 51 6.20 -7.51 9.84
C LEU A 51 7.46 -6.90 10.46
N SER A 52 7.98 -5.83 9.86
CA SER A 52 9.22 -5.18 10.31
C SER A 52 9.05 -4.66 11.73
N ALA A 53 9.96 -5.02 12.63
CA ALA A 53 9.94 -4.51 14.00
C ALA A 53 11.05 -3.48 14.29
N SER A 54 11.77 -3.02 13.26
CA SER A 54 12.94 -2.14 13.41
C SER A 54 12.60 -0.93 14.25
N ALA A 55 13.28 -0.80 15.38
CA ALA A 55 13.23 0.39 16.20
C ALA A 55 13.96 1.49 15.42
N ALA A 56 13.22 2.30 14.66
CA ALA A 56 13.74 3.55 14.12
C ALA A 56 14.33 4.35 15.29
N THR A 57 15.65 4.30 15.37
CA THR A 57 16.43 4.87 16.44
C THR A 57 16.34 6.37 16.24
N LEU A 58 15.77 7.08 17.20
CA LEU A 58 16.06 8.51 17.38
C LEU A 58 17.57 8.60 17.65
N SER A 59 18.37 8.75 16.61
CA SER A 59 19.82 8.98 16.71
C SER A 59 20.09 10.41 17.17
N GLY A 60 19.87 10.64 18.46
CA GLY A 60 20.65 11.61 19.22
C GLY A 60 22.04 11.01 19.49
N GLY A 61 23.08 11.75 19.13
CA GLY A 61 24.45 11.27 18.98
C GLY A 61 25.10 10.57 20.18
N GLY A 62 26.01 9.66 19.87
CA GLY A 62 26.93 9.03 20.82
C GLY A 62 27.86 8.05 20.13
N CYS A 63 29.16 8.36 20.17
CA CYS A 63 30.29 7.64 19.59
C CYS A 63 30.43 6.18 20.03
N GLY A 64 30.80 5.28 19.11
CA GLY A 64 31.33 3.95 19.43
C GLY A 64 31.42 3.01 18.22
N THR A 65 32.61 2.91 17.63
CA THR A 65 33.01 1.92 16.60
C THR A 65 32.96 0.48 17.14
N VAL A 66 32.48 -0.48 16.34
CA VAL A 66 33.18 -1.68 15.81
C VAL A 66 32.17 -2.43 14.92
N GLY A 67 32.57 -2.78 13.70
CA GLY A 67 31.69 -3.41 12.69
C GLY A 67 31.57 -4.92 12.80
N GLU A 68 30.50 -5.46 12.20
CA GLU A 68 30.38 -6.80 11.61
C GLU A 68 29.01 -6.89 10.88
N SER A 69 29.06 -6.99 9.54
CA SER A 69 28.01 -7.47 8.60
C SER A 69 26.51 -7.23 8.95
N ASP A 70 25.94 -6.13 8.45
CA ASP A 70 24.58 -5.65 8.76
C ASP A 70 23.39 -6.30 8.01
N ASN A 71 23.59 -7.32 7.14
CA ASN A 71 22.46 -7.84 6.33
C ASN A 71 21.66 -8.98 6.97
N ASP A 72 22.16 -9.66 8.03
CA ASP A 72 21.46 -10.79 8.66
C ASP A 72 20.73 -10.43 9.98
N VAL A 73 21.01 -9.25 10.56
CA VAL A 73 20.48 -8.88 11.88
C VAL A 73 19.03 -8.38 11.81
N ASP A 74 18.61 -7.80 10.69
CA ASP A 74 17.26 -7.23 10.52
C ASP A 74 16.16 -8.30 10.38
N ALA A 75 16.45 -9.45 9.76
CA ALA A 75 15.49 -10.54 9.63
C ALA A 75 15.20 -11.26 10.97
N ALA A 76 16.18 -11.27 11.89
CA ALA A 76 16.03 -11.87 13.21
C ALA A 76 15.12 -11.05 14.15
N ALA A 77 14.92 -9.77 13.84
CA ALA A 77 14.07 -8.86 14.59
C ALA A 77 12.65 -8.69 14.01
N ALA A 78 12.26 -9.42 12.96
CA ALA A 78 10.93 -9.32 12.37
C ALA A 78 9.89 -10.19 13.09
N VAL A 79 8.63 -9.77 13.06
CA VAL A 79 7.46 -10.59 13.44
C VAL A 79 7.08 -11.45 12.24
N LYS A 80 6.98 -12.77 12.41
CA LYS A 80 6.54 -13.71 11.38
C LYS A 80 5.07 -14.08 11.60
N VAL A 81 4.24 -13.82 10.60
CA VAL A 81 2.80 -14.14 10.60
C VAL A 81 2.51 -15.14 9.50
N GLU A 82 1.77 -16.19 9.83
CA GLU A 82 1.19 -17.12 8.86
C GLU A 82 -0.17 -16.59 8.43
N LEU A 83 -0.40 -16.48 7.12
CA LEU A 83 -1.70 -16.25 6.53
C LEU A 83 -2.09 -17.51 5.74
N THR A 84 -3.23 -18.10 6.12
CA THR A 84 -3.75 -19.34 5.52
C THR A 84 -4.98 -19.02 4.70
N LEU A 85 -4.94 -19.37 3.43
CA LEU A 85 -6.00 -19.18 2.44
C LEU A 85 -6.57 -20.54 2.06
N GLU A 86 -7.73 -20.89 2.57
CA GLU A 86 -8.40 -22.18 2.33
C GLU A 86 -9.45 -22.03 1.23
N MET A 87 -9.37 -22.89 0.22
CA MET A 87 -10.24 -22.90 -0.97
C MET A 87 -11.39 -23.91 -0.80
N PRO A 88 -12.63 -23.47 -0.48
CA PRO A 88 -13.79 -24.37 -0.33
C PRO A 88 -14.08 -25.12 -1.63
N PRO A 89 -14.63 -26.35 -1.65
CA PRO A 89 -14.70 -27.22 -2.84
C PRO A 89 -15.21 -26.64 -4.17
N ALA A 90 -16.10 -25.64 -4.15
CA ALA A 90 -16.63 -25.01 -5.37
C ALA A 90 -15.92 -23.69 -5.78
N TYR A 91 -14.89 -23.27 -5.03
CA TYR A 91 -14.05 -22.13 -5.39
C TYR A 91 -13.17 -22.45 -6.62
N PRO A 92 -12.91 -21.50 -7.54
CA PRO A 92 -13.45 -20.13 -7.59
C PRO A 92 -14.71 -19.98 -8.46
N VAL A 93 -15.43 -21.07 -8.73
CA VAL A 93 -16.50 -21.12 -9.74
C VAL A 93 -17.84 -20.62 -9.20
N GLN A 94 -18.18 -20.95 -7.95
CA GLN A 94 -19.43 -20.50 -7.33
C GLN A 94 -19.23 -19.21 -6.51
N ASP A 95 -20.19 -18.29 -6.62
CA ASP A 95 -20.16 -16.97 -5.96
C ASP A 95 -20.21 -17.06 -4.42
N ASP A 96 -20.77 -18.14 -3.86
CA ASP A 96 -20.84 -18.38 -2.42
C ASP A 96 -19.62 -19.16 -1.87
N ALA A 97 -18.79 -19.71 -2.75
CA ALA A 97 -17.59 -20.46 -2.39
C ALA A 97 -16.40 -19.50 -2.12
N ILE A 98 -16.55 -18.61 -1.15
CA ILE A 98 -15.58 -17.54 -0.85
C ILE A 98 -14.32 -18.09 -0.17
N LEU A 99 -13.14 -17.60 -0.56
CA LEU A 99 -11.87 -17.98 0.05
C LEU A 99 -11.86 -17.68 1.55
N ILE A 100 -11.55 -18.70 2.36
CA ILE A 100 -11.51 -18.61 3.82
C ILE A 100 -10.12 -18.16 4.24
N VAL A 101 -10.03 -17.01 4.89
CA VAL A 101 -8.74 -16.45 5.35
C VAL A 101 -8.59 -16.61 6.87
N LYS A 102 -7.44 -17.14 7.29
CA LYS A 102 -7.03 -17.29 8.69
C LYS A 102 -5.64 -16.70 8.88
N GLY A 103 -5.33 -16.22 10.09
CA GLY A 103 -4.02 -15.66 10.41
C GLY A 103 -3.52 -16.15 11.77
N ALA A 104 -2.22 -16.46 11.86
CA ALA A 104 -1.59 -16.95 13.08
C ALA A 104 -0.20 -16.35 13.28
N LEU A 105 0.20 -16.17 14.53
CA LEU A 105 1.54 -15.70 14.87
C LEU A 105 2.51 -16.88 14.88
N ILE A 106 3.50 -16.89 13.98
CA ILE A 106 4.57 -17.90 13.96
C ILE A 106 5.62 -17.56 15.01
N SER A 107 6.20 -16.37 14.90
CA SER A 107 7.23 -15.90 15.82
C SER A 107 7.22 -14.38 15.95
N SER A 108 7.77 -13.91 17.05
CA SER A 108 7.89 -12.48 17.34
C SER A 108 9.18 -12.24 18.13
N PRO A 109 9.85 -11.09 17.97
CA PRO A 109 10.93 -10.69 18.84
C PRO A 109 10.51 -10.74 20.31
N THR A 110 11.40 -11.25 21.16
CA THR A 110 11.16 -11.29 22.62
C THR A 110 11.33 -9.92 23.27
N ARG A 111 12.08 -9.03 22.60
CA ARG A 111 12.26 -7.64 23.01
C ARG A 111 12.14 -6.69 21.82
N PRO A 112 11.59 -5.49 22.06
CA PRO A 112 10.79 -5.13 23.24
C PRO A 112 9.45 -5.88 23.33
N SER A 113 8.96 -6.14 24.56
CA SER A 113 7.84 -7.07 24.82
C SER A 113 6.50 -6.63 24.24
N TYR A 114 6.36 -5.36 23.86
CA TYR A 114 5.16 -4.84 23.24
C TYR A 114 4.97 -5.32 21.80
N ILE A 115 6.04 -5.71 21.09
CA ILE A 115 5.98 -6.13 19.68
C ILE A 115 5.06 -7.34 19.53
N ARG A 116 5.18 -8.32 20.42
CA ARG A 116 4.29 -9.49 20.43
C ARG A 116 2.82 -9.11 20.64
N LYS A 117 2.55 -8.16 21.55
CA LYS A 117 1.18 -7.69 21.80
C LYS A 117 0.62 -6.93 20.59
N ALA A 118 1.44 -6.09 19.97
CA ALA A 118 1.10 -5.38 18.73
C ALA A 118 0.78 -6.39 17.60
N ALA A 119 1.60 -7.43 17.44
CA ALA A 119 1.38 -8.48 16.46
C ALA A 119 0.06 -9.24 16.67
N LEU A 120 -0.24 -9.63 17.92
CA LEU A 120 -1.50 -10.30 18.26
C LEU A 120 -2.73 -9.42 18.00
N HIS A 121 -2.59 -8.09 18.10
CA HIS A 121 -3.64 -7.14 17.74
C HIS A 121 -3.74 -6.90 16.22
N ALA A 122 -2.60 -6.92 15.52
CA ALA A 122 -2.51 -6.73 14.08
C ALA A 122 -3.13 -7.88 13.28
N ILE A 123 -2.96 -9.14 13.72
CA ILE A 123 -3.40 -10.32 12.97
C ILE A 123 -4.90 -10.28 12.64
N PRO A 124 -5.83 -10.03 13.59
CA PRO A 124 -7.25 -9.91 13.25
C PRO A 124 -7.54 -8.80 12.23
N CYS A 125 -6.85 -7.66 12.30
CA CYS A 125 -7.04 -6.54 11.37
C CYS A 125 -6.56 -6.88 9.96
N LEU A 126 -5.44 -7.60 9.85
CA LEU A 126 -4.91 -8.13 8.59
C LEU A 126 -5.89 -9.15 7.99
N VAL A 127 -6.36 -10.10 8.80
CA VAL A 127 -7.31 -11.13 8.37
C VAL A 127 -8.60 -10.49 7.88
N GLU A 128 -9.15 -9.51 8.61
CA GLU A 128 -10.36 -8.78 8.22
C GLU A 128 -10.19 -8.07 6.85
N ALA A 129 -9.07 -7.39 6.63
CA ALA A 129 -8.78 -6.74 5.34
C ALA A 129 -8.70 -7.75 4.17
N CYS A 130 -8.04 -8.89 4.41
CA CYS A 130 -7.94 -9.98 3.44
C CYS A 130 -9.29 -10.65 3.17
N GLN A 131 -10.11 -10.90 4.20
CA GLN A 131 -11.46 -11.46 4.06
C GLN A 131 -12.37 -10.52 3.27
N GLN A 132 -12.32 -9.22 3.56
CA GLN A 132 -13.08 -8.22 2.83
C GLN A 132 -12.71 -8.21 1.34
N THR A 133 -11.41 -8.31 1.03
CA THR A 133 -10.93 -8.42 -0.36
C THR A 133 -11.47 -9.68 -1.05
N SER A 134 -11.49 -10.81 -0.35
CA SER A 134 -12.05 -12.08 -0.88
C SER A 134 -13.54 -11.95 -1.22
N VAL A 135 -14.33 -11.37 -0.32
CA VAL A 135 -15.77 -11.14 -0.51
C VAL A 135 -16.02 -10.20 -1.69
N GLU A 136 -15.25 -9.12 -1.82
CA GLU A 136 -15.40 -8.16 -2.91
C GLU A 136 -15.16 -8.78 -4.29
N ILE A 137 -14.21 -9.71 -4.40
CA ILE A 137 -13.96 -10.46 -5.64
C ILE A 137 -15.14 -11.37 -5.96
N ALA A 138 -15.65 -12.09 -4.97
CA ALA A 138 -16.82 -12.95 -5.16
C ALA A 138 -18.07 -12.14 -5.58
N GLU A 139 -18.34 -11.01 -4.92
CA GLU A 139 -19.48 -10.12 -5.23
C GLU A 139 -19.37 -9.44 -6.61
N SER A 140 -18.16 -9.35 -7.17
CA SER A 140 -17.92 -8.74 -8.49
C SER A 140 -18.20 -9.67 -9.68
N GLY A 141 -18.79 -10.85 -9.43
CA GLY A 141 -19.16 -11.84 -10.44
C GLY A 141 -18.37 -13.15 -10.36
N GLY A 142 -17.93 -13.52 -9.16
CA GLY A 142 -17.13 -14.73 -8.90
C GLY A 142 -15.69 -14.66 -9.40
N GLY A 143 -14.82 -15.53 -8.89
CA GLY A 143 -13.51 -15.78 -9.47
C GLY A 143 -12.30 -15.88 -8.54
N GLU A 144 -11.14 -16.00 -9.18
CA GLU A 144 -9.81 -16.16 -8.58
C GLU A 144 -9.49 -14.97 -7.68
N ALA A 145 -9.39 -15.23 -6.37
CA ALA A 145 -9.24 -14.24 -5.32
C ALA A 145 -7.90 -14.33 -4.57
N ILE A 146 -7.15 -15.44 -4.72
CA ILE A 146 -5.87 -15.66 -4.04
C ILE A 146 -4.95 -14.47 -4.26
N TRP A 147 -4.78 -14.05 -5.51
CA TRP A 147 -3.87 -12.95 -5.85
C TRP A 147 -4.26 -11.64 -5.18
N SER A 148 -5.54 -11.26 -5.27
CA SER A 148 -6.04 -10.02 -4.69
C SER A 148 -5.85 -10.00 -3.18
N VAL A 149 -6.12 -11.14 -2.53
CA VAL A 149 -5.94 -11.31 -1.08
C VAL A 149 -4.46 -11.26 -0.68
N LEU A 150 -3.57 -11.90 -1.43
CA LEU A 150 -2.13 -11.83 -1.17
C LEU A 150 -1.58 -10.41 -1.39
N CYS A 151 -2.05 -9.71 -2.42
CA CYS A 151 -1.70 -8.31 -2.64
C CYS A 151 -2.17 -7.41 -1.49
N CYS A 152 -3.41 -7.60 -1.03
CA CYS A 152 -3.95 -6.90 0.14
C CYS A 152 -3.06 -7.13 1.36
N ALA A 153 -2.66 -8.38 1.61
CA ALA A 153 -1.79 -8.72 2.72
C ALA A 153 -0.41 -8.05 2.63
N ASP A 154 0.23 -8.10 1.47
CA ASP A 154 1.54 -7.47 1.24
C ASP A 154 1.44 -5.94 1.38
N GLU A 155 0.38 -5.32 0.85
CA GLU A 155 0.13 -3.88 0.98
C GLU A 155 -0.17 -3.46 2.41
N TRP A 156 -0.90 -4.27 3.17
CA TRP A 156 -1.18 -4.02 4.58
C TRP A 156 0.10 -4.05 5.43
N VAL A 157 1.00 -5.00 5.14
CA VAL A 157 2.27 -5.16 5.85
C VAL A 157 3.29 -4.08 5.48
N GLN A 158 3.37 -3.71 4.20
CA GLN A 158 4.27 -2.66 3.70
C GLN A 158 3.71 -1.25 3.93
N GLY A 159 2.41 -1.15 4.17
CA GLY A 159 1.68 0.08 4.39
C GLY A 159 1.92 0.68 5.78
N SER A 160 1.12 1.70 6.09
CA SER A 160 1.21 2.38 7.39
C SER A 160 0.49 1.62 8.50
N GLU A 161 -0.32 0.61 8.17
CA GLU A 161 -1.24 -0.08 9.06
C GLU A 161 -0.49 -0.79 10.18
N TRP A 162 0.48 -1.62 9.83
CA TRP A 162 1.34 -2.28 10.80
C TRP A 162 2.15 -1.28 11.63
N GLU A 163 2.78 -0.29 10.98
CA GLU A 163 3.59 0.72 11.69
C GLU A 163 2.76 1.57 12.64
N ASN A 164 1.52 1.91 12.28
CA ASN A 164 0.59 2.65 13.14
C ASN A 164 0.24 1.82 14.39
N ILE A 165 -0.07 0.53 14.23
CA ILE A 165 -0.33 -0.38 15.37
C ILE A 165 0.93 -0.49 16.23
N LEU A 166 2.09 -0.68 15.60
CA LEU A 166 3.35 -0.80 16.30
C LEU A 166 3.70 0.50 17.06
N ALA A 167 3.45 1.67 16.48
CA ALA A 167 3.64 2.98 17.09
C ALA A 167 2.75 3.17 18.32
N ILE A 168 1.48 2.74 18.28
CA ILE A 168 0.60 2.76 19.46
C ILE A 168 1.21 1.94 20.59
N TYR A 169 1.64 0.72 20.30
CA TYR A 169 2.24 -0.15 21.30
C TYR A 169 3.64 0.30 21.74
N ARG A 170 4.39 1.01 20.89
CA ARG A 170 5.66 1.70 21.23
C ARG A 170 5.41 2.83 22.23
N CYS A 171 4.43 3.69 21.97
CA CYS A 171 4.05 4.79 22.85
C CYS A 171 3.42 4.32 24.17
N ASN A 172 2.78 3.15 24.18
CA ASN A 172 2.14 2.57 25.38
C ASN A 172 3.10 1.83 26.34
N VAL A 173 4.43 2.00 26.22
CA VAL A 173 5.45 1.33 27.07
C VAL A 173 5.87 2.16 28.30
N ILE A 174 4.98 3.03 28.77
CA ILE A 174 4.97 3.59 30.14
C ILE A 174 3.54 3.39 30.67
N PRO A 175 3.33 2.67 31.80
CA PRO A 175 3.14 1.23 31.82
C PRO A 175 1.71 0.74 32.15
N THR A 176 1.13 -0.10 31.29
CA THR A 176 -0.03 -0.96 31.63
C THR A 176 0.40 -2.43 31.79
N ALA A 177 1.07 -2.74 32.90
CA ALA A 177 1.16 -4.11 33.47
C ALA A 177 1.78 -4.18 34.89
N LYS A 178 1.93 -3.04 35.59
CA LYS A 178 2.33 -3.02 37.02
C LYS A 178 1.59 -1.97 37.84
N ALA A 179 0.35 -1.64 37.45
CA ALA A 179 -0.57 -0.78 38.20
C ALA A 179 -1.60 -1.58 39.03
N LEU A 180 -1.18 -2.74 39.53
CA LEU A 180 -1.73 -3.38 40.73
C LEU A 180 -0.54 -3.87 41.56
N ASN A 181 0.31 -2.93 42.00
CA ASN A 181 1.21 -3.17 43.11
C ASN A 181 0.79 -2.24 44.24
N MET A 182 -0.25 -2.66 44.95
CA MET A 182 -0.51 -2.19 46.30
C MET A 182 0.69 -2.62 47.16
N ARG A 183 1.41 -1.67 47.72
CA ARG A 183 2.18 -1.89 48.94
C ARG A 183 1.69 -0.88 49.95
N GLU A 184 0.99 -1.38 50.96
CA GLU A 184 0.76 -0.64 52.20
C GLU A 184 2.12 -0.16 52.73
N THR A 185 2.26 1.15 52.84
CA THR A 185 3.18 1.71 53.81
C THR A 185 2.40 1.94 55.09
N ALA A 186 3.07 1.80 56.23
CA ALA A 186 2.45 1.81 57.56
C ALA A 186 1.69 3.11 57.91
N ASP A 187 1.74 4.15 57.06
CA ASP A 187 1.16 5.48 57.32
C ASP A 187 0.12 5.95 56.26
N GLY A 188 -0.49 5.04 55.52
CA GLY A 188 -1.83 5.27 54.91
C GLY A 188 -1.99 6.38 53.85
N ASN A 189 -0.93 7.00 53.34
CA ASN A 189 -1.05 8.09 52.36
C ASN A 189 -0.58 7.68 50.95
N ILE A 190 -1.49 7.76 49.97
CA ILE A 190 -1.25 7.42 48.56
C ILE A 190 -0.64 8.64 47.85
N LYS A 191 0.61 8.52 47.37
CA LYS A 191 1.17 9.48 46.39
C LYS A 191 1.25 8.79 45.02
N ILE A 192 0.46 9.29 44.07
CA ILE A 192 0.42 8.84 42.68
C ILE A 192 1.50 9.62 41.91
N ASN A 193 2.47 8.93 41.34
CA ASN A 193 3.43 9.55 40.41
C ASN A 193 2.74 9.65 39.05
N ASN A 194 2.25 10.84 38.71
CA ASN A 194 1.33 11.03 37.61
C ASN A 194 2.12 11.40 36.33
N SER A 195 1.98 10.62 35.26
CA SER A 195 2.56 10.95 33.95
C SER A 195 1.73 12.03 33.25
N PRO A 196 2.33 12.95 32.48
CA PRO A 196 1.56 13.99 31.79
C PRO A 196 0.60 13.35 30.77
N SER A 197 -0.67 13.77 30.80
CA SER A 197 -1.67 13.35 29.82
C SER A 197 -1.57 14.25 28.58
N ILE A 198 -1.89 13.74 27.39
CA ILE A 198 -1.82 14.51 26.14
C ILE A 198 -3.23 14.66 25.58
N LEU A 199 -3.67 15.91 25.43
CA LEU A 199 -4.89 16.28 24.72
C LEU A 199 -4.57 16.39 23.22
N GLY A 200 -5.29 15.64 22.40
CA GLY A 200 -5.15 15.62 20.95
C GLY A 200 -6.33 16.29 20.26
N ARG A 201 -6.06 16.90 19.11
CA ARG A 201 -7.06 17.45 18.19
C ARG A 201 -6.73 17.07 16.77
N ARG A 202 -7.75 16.70 15.99
CA ARG A 202 -7.57 16.34 14.58
C ARG A 202 -8.70 16.86 13.73
N ILE A 203 -8.34 17.41 12.57
CA ILE A 203 -9.28 17.77 11.53
C ILE A 203 -9.10 16.88 10.31
N ILE A 204 -10.22 16.33 9.84
CA ILE A 204 -10.26 15.28 8.84
C ILE A 204 -11.16 15.75 7.71
N TYR A 205 -10.61 15.72 6.50
CA TYR A 205 -11.30 16.04 5.27
C TYR A 205 -11.84 14.76 4.64
N SER A 206 -13.07 14.82 4.14
CA SER A 206 -13.68 13.81 3.28
C SER A 206 -14.24 14.46 2.02
N HIS A 207 -14.22 13.73 0.89
CA HIS A 207 -14.87 14.20 -0.33
C HIS A 207 -16.35 14.54 -0.09
N HIS A 208 -17.04 13.72 0.72
CA HIS A 208 -18.37 14.02 1.26
C HIS A 208 -18.76 13.07 2.40
N ILE A 209 -19.67 13.52 3.26
CA ILE A 209 -20.32 12.69 4.30
C ILE A 209 -21.83 12.79 4.11
N ILE A 210 -22.43 11.89 3.33
CA ILE A 210 -23.88 11.91 3.01
C ILE A 210 -24.61 10.75 3.66
N ALA A 211 -23.98 9.57 3.71
CA ALA A 211 -24.62 8.35 4.19
C ALA A 211 -25.07 8.44 5.65
N ASN A 212 -26.37 8.19 5.89
CA ASN A 212 -26.97 8.22 7.23
C ASN A 212 -26.35 7.20 8.20
N SER A 213 -25.87 6.06 7.70
CA SER A 213 -25.14 5.07 8.50
C SER A 213 -23.85 5.68 9.06
N LYS A 214 -22.96 6.16 8.19
CA LYS A 214 -21.70 6.82 8.61
C LYS A 214 -21.92 7.97 9.57
N ARG A 215 -22.94 8.80 9.32
CA ARG A 215 -23.30 9.92 10.20
C ARG A 215 -23.61 9.45 11.63
N ARG A 216 -24.49 8.44 11.74
CA ARG A 216 -24.85 7.82 13.02
C ARG A 216 -23.64 7.17 13.67
N ASP A 217 -22.87 6.41 12.90
CA ASP A 217 -21.73 5.65 13.39
C ASP A 217 -20.62 6.59 13.87
N LEU A 218 -20.40 7.73 13.21
CA LEU A 218 -19.44 8.76 13.67
C LEU A 218 -19.78 9.26 15.07
N ALA A 219 -21.07 9.56 15.30
CA ALA A 219 -21.53 10.05 16.60
C ALA A 219 -21.40 8.99 17.69
N ILE A 220 -21.76 7.74 17.39
CA ILE A 220 -21.60 6.60 18.31
C ILE A 220 -20.12 6.40 18.65
N LEU A 221 -19.27 6.38 17.62
CA LEU A 221 -17.85 6.11 17.77
C LEU A 221 -17.14 7.23 18.55
N ALA A 222 -17.46 8.48 18.26
CA ALA A 222 -16.92 9.62 19.00
C ALA A 222 -17.29 9.52 20.48
N SER A 223 -18.54 9.16 20.78
CA SER A 223 -18.98 8.94 22.16
C SER A 223 -18.25 7.77 22.83
N GLN A 224 -18.03 6.64 22.13
CA GLN A 224 -17.31 5.48 22.67
C GLN A 224 -15.87 5.83 23.05
N TYR A 225 -15.20 6.63 22.24
CA TYR A 225 -13.85 7.14 22.50
C TYR A 225 -13.81 8.40 23.38
N LYS A 226 -14.95 8.84 23.95
CA LYS A 226 -15.04 10.05 24.78
C LYS A 226 -14.45 11.29 24.07
N LEU A 227 -14.71 11.40 22.78
CA LEU A 227 -14.28 12.51 21.94
C LEU A 227 -15.41 13.53 21.80
N GLY A 228 -15.02 14.80 21.90
CA GLY A 228 -15.85 15.94 21.58
C GLY A 228 -15.59 16.43 20.16
N GLY A 229 -16.35 17.44 19.72
CA GLY A 229 -16.15 18.11 18.44
C GLY A 229 -17.38 18.03 17.54
N PHE A 230 -17.17 18.09 16.22
CA PHE A 230 -18.29 18.20 15.28
C PHE A 230 -17.95 17.67 13.88
N VAL A 231 -18.99 17.25 13.17
CA VAL A 231 -18.94 16.82 11.77
C VAL A 231 -19.85 17.69 10.92
N LYS A 232 -19.32 18.28 9.85
CA LYS A 232 -20.11 18.93 8.79
C LYS A 232 -20.38 17.92 7.67
N ILE A 233 -21.66 17.67 7.39
CA ILE A 233 -22.10 16.71 6.37
C ILE A 233 -22.14 17.34 4.96
N GLY A 234 -22.42 16.54 3.93
CA GLY A 234 -22.46 17.02 2.54
C GLY A 234 -21.09 17.21 1.92
N TRP A 235 -20.93 18.23 1.06
CA TRP A 235 -19.75 18.46 0.22
C TRP A 235 -19.00 19.75 0.57
N PRO A 236 -17.68 19.72 0.84
CA PRO A 236 -16.97 18.55 1.35
C PRO A 236 -17.48 18.18 2.75
N GLY A 237 -17.14 16.97 3.20
CA GLY A 237 -17.36 16.55 4.57
C GLY A 237 -16.15 16.89 5.43
N VAL A 238 -16.37 17.42 6.64
CA VAL A 238 -15.27 17.81 7.54
C VAL A 238 -15.56 17.34 8.95
N ILE A 239 -14.60 16.68 9.60
CA ILE A 239 -14.71 16.17 10.96
C ILE A 239 -13.63 16.83 11.81
N LEU A 240 -14.00 17.44 12.93
CA LEU A 240 -13.08 17.91 13.96
C LEU A 240 -13.34 17.13 15.25
N ILE A 241 -12.29 16.55 15.81
CA ILE A 241 -12.35 15.81 17.09
C ILE A 241 -11.35 16.37 18.10
N GLU A 242 -11.71 16.29 19.37
CA GLU A 242 -10.84 16.58 20.51
C GLU A 242 -11.03 15.55 21.63
N GLY A 243 -9.95 15.14 22.27
CA GLY A 243 -9.96 14.27 23.45
C GLY A 243 -8.57 13.78 23.80
N SER A 244 -8.45 12.65 24.50
CA SER A 244 -7.11 12.08 24.73
C SER A 244 -6.48 11.71 23.40
N GLU A 245 -5.18 11.96 23.27
CA GLU A 245 -4.45 11.72 22.02
C GLU A 245 -4.59 10.28 21.52
N SER A 246 -4.54 9.32 22.44
CA SER A 246 -4.76 7.89 22.14
C SER A 246 -6.15 7.61 21.56
N ASN A 247 -7.17 8.30 22.05
CA ASN A 247 -8.55 8.11 21.61
C ASN A 247 -8.78 8.78 20.26
N CYS A 248 -8.19 9.96 20.02
CA CYS A 248 -8.23 10.61 18.72
C CYS A 248 -7.55 9.74 17.63
N GLN A 249 -6.41 9.13 17.93
CA GLN A 249 -5.73 8.21 17.01
C GLN A 249 -6.58 6.97 16.72
N SER A 250 -7.14 6.35 17.76
CA SER A 250 -7.99 5.16 17.62
C SER A 250 -9.25 5.45 16.80
N PHE A 251 -9.90 6.59 17.04
CA PHE A 251 -11.05 7.04 16.24
C PHE A 251 -10.69 7.21 14.77
N VAL A 252 -9.55 7.86 14.46
CA VAL A 252 -9.09 8.04 13.07
C VAL A 252 -8.83 6.70 12.38
N ILE A 253 -8.19 5.77 13.08
CA ILE A 253 -7.91 4.42 12.55
C ILE A 253 -9.21 3.71 12.21
N GLU A 254 -10.18 3.76 13.11
CA GLU A 254 -11.46 3.09 12.95
C GLU A 254 -12.25 3.69 11.77
N ILE A 255 -12.41 5.02 11.70
CA ILE A 255 -13.17 5.63 10.60
C ILE A 255 -12.48 5.44 9.25
N LYS A 256 -11.14 5.29 9.21
CA LYS A 256 -10.40 5.02 7.96
C LYS A 256 -10.73 3.66 7.37
N ARG A 257 -11.18 2.68 8.18
CA ARG A 257 -11.63 1.36 7.72
C ARG A 257 -12.96 1.41 6.97
N TRP A 258 -13.73 2.48 7.15
CA TRP A 258 -15.01 2.62 6.46
C TRP A 258 -14.79 2.96 5.00
N ARG A 259 -15.77 2.62 4.14
CA ARG A 259 -15.69 2.88 2.70
C ARG A 259 -15.75 4.37 2.37
N TRP A 260 -14.64 5.05 2.10
CA TRP A 260 -14.61 6.46 1.65
C TRP A 260 -14.17 6.61 0.20
N GLN A 261 -14.69 7.61 -0.52
CA GLN A 261 -14.10 7.99 -1.82
C GLN A 261 -12.74 8.68 -1.63
N GLN A 262 -12.64 9.51 -0.59
CA GLN A 262 -11.41 10.13 -0.14
C GLN A 262 -11.59 10.52 1.32
N LEU A 263 -10.63 10.17 2.17
CA LEU A 263 -10.54 10.61 3.56
C LEU A 263 -9.08 10.95 3.88
N GLN A 264 -8.84 12.11 4.47
CA GLN A 264 -7.49 12.58 4.77
C GLN A 264 -7.48 13.35 6.08
N VAL A 265 -6.61 12.98 7.01
CA VAL A 265 -6.29 13.85 8.16
C VAL A 265 -5.45 15.00 7.63
N ARG A 266 -5.93 16.23 7.77
CA ARG A 266 -5.26 17.41 7.21
C ARG A 266 -4.59 18.29 8.26
N GLY A 267 -4.98 18.20 9.52
CA GLY A 267 -4.33 18.94 10.60
C GLY A 267 -4.44 18.18 11.92
N GLU A 268 -3.39 18.29 12.72
CA GLU A 268 -3.26 17.67 14.03
C GLU A 268 -2.64 18.67 15.01
N GLU A 269 -3.09 18.66 16.25
CA GLU A 269 -2.52 19.46 17.35
C GLU A 269 -2.47 18.59 18.61
N GLN A 270 -1.38 18.70 19.37
CA GLN A 270 -1.21 18.01 20.65
C GLN A 270 -0.84 19.03 21.74
N LYS A 271 -1.48 18.90 22.91
CA LYS A 271 -1.21 19.73 24.08
C LYS A 271 -0.92 18.83 25.28
N VAL A 272 0.27 19.00 25.86
CA VAL A 272 0.66 18.31 27.09
C VAL A 272 -0.09 18.94 28.27
N ILE A 273 -0.79 18.11 29.04
CA ILE A 273 -1.53 18.50 30.24
C ILE A 273 -0.68 18.14 31.46
N PRO A 274 -0.44 19.09 32.38
CA PRO A 274 0.23 18.82 33.65
C PRO A 274 -0.47 17.71 34.39
N SER A 275 0.29 16.88 35.07
CA SER A 275 -0.24 15.64 35.62
C SER A 275 -1.26 15.87 36.76
N ASP A 276 -1.30 17.06 37.39
CA ASP A 276 -2.27 17.38 38.43
C ASP A 276 -3.59 17.99 37.90
N ASP A 277 -3.67 18.26 36.60
CA ASP A 277 -4.83 18.88 35.96
C ASP A 277 -5.76 17.84 35.32
N ASP A 278 -7.07 18.09 35.43
CA ASP A 278 -8.07 17.32 34.70
C ASP A 278 -8.04 17.68 33.19
N MET A 279 -7.94 16.66 32.34
CA MET A 279 -7.86 16.83 30.88
C MET A 279 -9.09 17.54 30.31
N ASP A 280 -10.28 17.25 30.85
CA ASP A 280 -11.52 17.84 30.35
C ASP A 280 -11.59 19.36 30.63
N SER A 281 -10.86 19.84 31.65
CA SER A 281 -10.70 21.28 31.94
C SER A 281 -9.84 22.03 30.92
N HIS A 282 -9.09 21.31 30.08
CA HIS A 282 -8.22 21.88 29.03
C HIS A 282 -8.80 21.79 27.62
N ARG A 283 -9.99 21.18 27.49
CA ARG A 283 -10.72 21.08 26.22
C ARG A 283 -11.23 22.44 25.76
N CYS A 284 -11.25 22.63 24.45
CA CYS A 284 -11.83 23.81 23.81
C CYS A 284 -13.13 23.46 23.05
N LEU A 285 -13.41 22.18 22.83
CA LEU A 285 -14.62 21.66 22.22
C LEU A 285 -15.54 21.03 23.27
N SER A 286 -16.85 21.10 23.03
CA SER A 286 -17.84 20.37 23.81
C SER A 286 -17.60 18.87 23.75
N MET A 287 -17.82 18.17 24.88
CA MET A 287 -17.81 16.69 24.94
C MET A 287 -18.87 16.03 24.05
N ARG A 288 -19.88 16.79 23.63
CA ARG A 288 -20.87 16.31 22.68
C ARG A 288 -20.29 16.38 21.26
N PHE A 289 -20.35 15.27 20.54
CA PHE A 289 -20.07 15.25 19.11
C PHE A 289 -21.31 15.70 18.33
N GLU A 290 -21.23 16.85 17.66
CA GLU A 290 -22.35 17.49 16.99
C GLU A 290 -22.32 17.33 15.46
N GLU A 291 -23.48 17.13 14.85
CA GLU A 291 -23.63 17.10 13.39
C GLU A 291 -24.13 18.45 12.87
N LEU A 292 -23.38 19.05 11.96
CA LEU A 292 -23.73 20.29 11.24
C LEU A 292 -24.21 19.95 9.84
N GLY A 293 -25.17 20.72 9.31
CA GLY A 293 -25.82 20.50 8.04
C GLY A 293 -24.93 20.73 6.81
N GLU A 294 -25.47 20.43 5.63
CA GLU A 294 -24.71 20.44 4.37
C GLU A 294 -24.16 21.81 3.98
N ASN A 295 -24.85 22.89 4.38
CA ASN A 295 -24.50 24.27 4.08
C ASN A 295 -23.79 25.00 5.24
N ASP A 296 -23.50 24.29 6.34
CA ASP A 296 -23.02 24.89 7.59
C ASP A 296 -21.49 25.02 7.64
N MET A 297 -20.82 25.17 6.49
CA MET A 297 -19.36 25.35 6.45
C MET A 297 -18.92 26.64 7.15
N SER A 298 -19.68 27.73 6.97
CA SER A 298 -19.40 29.00 7.66
C SER A 298 -19.59 28.88 9.18
N LEU A 299 -20.55 28.08 9.62
CA LEU A 299 -20.81 27.80 11.04
C LEU A 299 -19.72 26.89 11.62
N PHE A 300 -19.26 25.88 10.89
CA PHE A 300 -18.10 25.08 11.26
C PHE A 300 -16.86 25.96 11.45
N ALA A 301 -16.62 26.90 10.52
CA ALA A 301 -15.51 27.84 10.61
C ALA A 301 -15.61 28.77 11.83
N SER A 302 -16.81 29.28 12.16
CA SER A 302 -17.01 30.11 13.35
C SER A 302 -16.77 29.32 14.63
N TYR A 303 -17.24 28.08 14.73
CA TYR A 303 -16.96 27.21 15.88
C TYR A 303 -15.47 26.93 16.04
N CYS A 304 -14.74 26.68 14.95
CA CYS A 304 -13.28 26.58 15.00
C CYS A 304 -12.63 27.87 15.52
N ARG A 305 -13.07 29.04 15.05
CA ARG A 305 -12.52 30.33 15.50
C ARG A 305 -12.79 30.59 16.98
N GLU A 306 -14.02 30.38 17.43
CA GLU A 306 -14.44 30.57 18.82
C GLU A 306 -13.69 29.62 19.77
N ALA A 307 -13.37 28.41 19.32
CA ALA A 307 -12.56 27.44 20.06
C ALA A 307 -11.04 27.68 19.96
N GLY A 308 -10.57 28.69 19.21
CA GLY A 308 -9.13 28.95 18.97
C GLY A 308 -8.46 27.97 18.00
N LEU A 309 -9.24 27.20 17.22
CA LEU A 309 -8.81 26.15 16.30
C LEU A 309 -8.94 26.55 14.81
N GLU A 310 -9.04 27.85 14.51
CA GLU A 310 -9.15 28.36 13.13
C GLU A 310 -8.01 27.88 12.23
N HIS A 311 -6.79 27.74 12.77
CA HIS A 311 -5.63 27.24 12.02
C HIS A 311 -5.83 25.80 11.48
N LEU A 312 -6.48 24.91 12.25
CA LEU A 312 -6.83 23.57 11.79
C LEU A 312 -7.83 23.64 10.63
N PHE A 313 -8.85 24.49 10.76
CA PHE A 313 -9.83 24.72 9.69
C PHE A 313 -9.17 25.20 8.40
N LEU A 314 -8.31 26.22 8.48
CA LEU A 314 -7.59 26.76 7.32
C LEU A 314 -6.70 25.72 6.66
N THR A 315 -5.98 24.93 7.45
CA THR A 315 -5.14 23.81 6.97
C THR A 315 -6.00 22.76 6.26
N CYS A 316 -7.15 22.40 6.84
CA CYS A 316 -8.09 21.46 6.24
C CYS A 316 -8.63 21.95 4.89
N MET A 317 -8.93 23.25 4.79
CA MET A 317 -9.43 23.85 3.56
C MET A 317 -8.32 24.21 2.56
N LYS A 318 -7.05 24.04 2.93
CA LYS A 318 -5.87 24.48 2.16
C LYS A 318 -5.89 25.98 1.85
N ILE A 319 -6.45 26.77 2.76
CA ILE A 319 -6.54 28.21 2.64
C ILE A 319 -5.36 28.79 3.44
N GLY A 320 -4.24 29.10 2.75
CA GLY A 320 -3.13 29.88 3.33
C GLY A 320 -1.77 29.18 3.54
N SER A 321 -1.39 28.16 2.77
CA SER A 321 -0.11 27.43 2.97
C SER A 321 0.85 27.53 1.77
N ASP A 322 1.12 28.74 1.29
CA ASP A 322 2.26 28.99 0.38
C ASP A 322 3.36 29.89 1.00
N ASN A 323 3.23 30.37 2.25
CA ASN A 323 4.22 31.35 2.79
C ASN A 323 4.36 31.38 4.33
N LEU A 324 4.51 30.25 5.02
CA LEU A 324 5.04 30.28 6.40
C LEU A 324 5.83 29.00 6.73
N GLN A 325 7.13 29.04 6.45
CA GLN A 325 8.10 28.26 7.22
C GLN A 325 8.40 29.01 8.52
N PRO A 326 8.38 28.35 9.69
CA PRO A 326 8.74 29.00 10.94
C PRO A 326 10.23 29.31 10.95
N THR A 327 10.54 30.61 11.01
CA THR A 327 11.88 31.17 11.22
C THR A 327 12.38 30.81 12.61
N ILE A 328 13.47 30.05 12.70
CA ILE A 328 14.32 30.02 13.89
C ILE A 328 15.57 30.82 13.53
N ASP A 329 15.70 31.97 14.18
CA ASP A 329 16.84 32.89 14.13
C ASP A 329 18.16 32.18 14.47
N ARG A 330 19.15 32.20 13.57
CA ARG A 330 20.58 32.29 13.91
C ARG A 330 21.40 32.94 12.79
N VAL A 331 21.66 34.23 13.00
CA VAL A 331 22.89 35.03 12.79
C VAL A 331 23.66 34.89 11.47
N ASP A 332 23.79 36.06 10.85
CA ASP A 332 24.58 36.42 9.68
C ASP A 332 26.04 35.93 9.67
N GLY A 333 26.50 35.54 8.48
CA GLY A 333 27.91 35.29 8.15
C GLY A 333 28.09 35.23 6.63
N ALA A 334 28.82 36.20 6.08
CA ALA A 334 28.82 36.57 4.68
C ALA A 334 29.67 35.68 3.75
N ASN A 335 29.19 35.65 2.49
CA ASN A 335 29.89 35.69 1.21
C ASN A 335 30.69 34.50 0.63
N ASP A 336 30.48 34.41 -0.68
CA ASP A 336 31.32 33.90 -1.77
C ASP A 336 31.42 32.40 -2.09
N GLY A 337 31.31 32.14 -3.40
CA GLY A 337 32.08 31.06 -4.03
C GLY A 337 31.28 29.94 -4.68
N LYS A 338 30.83 30.18 -5.91
CA LYS A 338 30.49 29.15 -6.90
C LYS A 338 31.70 28.25 -7.19
N VAL A 339 31.68 26.97 -6.84
CA VAL A 339 32.48 25.91 -7.51
C VAL A 339 31.76 24.56 -7.45
N GLU A 340 31.62 23.94 -8.61
CA GLU A 340 31.16 22.58 -8.87
C GLU A 340 32.03 21.53 -8.17
N GLY A 341 31.43 20.47 -7.64
CA GLY A 341 32.18 19.35 -7.09
C GLY A 341 31.28 18.16 -6.82
N GLY A 342 31.21 17.23 -7.78
CA GLY A 342 30.45 16.00 -7.67
C GLY A 342 30.95 15.08 -6.54
N GLY A 343 29.99 14.48 -5.84
CA GLY A 343 30.17 13.27 -5.05
C GLY A 343 29.19 12.23 -5.56
N ARG A 344 29.68 11.35 -6.44
CA ARG A 344 28.98 10.14 -6.89
C ARG A 344 28.72 9.23 -5.71
N ASN A 345 27.45 8.86 -5.51
CA ASN A 345 27.07 7.56 -4.98
C ASN A 345 26.36 6.81 -6.11
N ASP A 346 27.15 6.41 -7.11
CA ASP A 346 26.77 5.47 -8.18
C ASP A 346 26.96 4.05 -7.61
N ASP A 347 26.01 3.52 -6.84
CA ASP A 347 25.92 2.07 -6.56
C ASP A 347 24.53 1.73 -6.00
N ALA A 348 23.57 1.60 -6.94
CA ALA A 348 22.25 0.92 -6.91
C ALA A 348 21.21 1.76 -7.70
N LEU A 349 20.51 1.35 -8.77
CA LEU A 349 20.20 0.05 -9.39
C LEU A 349 19.60 0.37 -10.78
N ASN A 350 20.34 0.12 -11.87
CA ASN A 350 19.81 0.23 -13.24
C ASN A 350 19.05 -1.06 -13.59
N TYR A 351 17.73 -1.08 -13.41
CA TYR A 351 16.89 -2.24 -13.70
C TYR A 351 15.88 -1.94 -14.81
N GLY A 352 15.53 -2.94 -15.60
CA GLY A 352 14.43 -2.83 -16.54
C GLY A 352 13.85 -4.16 -16.95
N VAL A 353 12.69 -4.06 -17.60
CA VAL A 353 11.92 -5.20 -18.12
C VAL A 353 11.53 -4.93 -19.57
N LEU A 354 11.75 -5.90 -20.45
CA LEU A 354 11.20 -5.92 -21.80
C LEU A 354 9.99 -6.86 -21.83
N ALA A 355 8.85 -6.34 -22.27
CA ALA A 355 7.61 -7.07 -22.40
C ALA A 355 7.14 -7.12 -23.86
N HIS A 356 6.67 -8.28 -24.29
CA HIS A 356 5.93 -8.46 -25.53
C HIS A 356 4.43 -8.37 -25.23
N VAL A 357 3.69 -7.58 -26.00
CA VAL A 357 2.24 -7.36 -25.83
C VAL A 357 1.53 -7.79 -27.12
N ASP A 358 0.63 -8.76 -27.01
CA ASP A 358 -0.05 -9.35 -28.17
C ASP A 358 -1.01 -8.38 -28.87
N HIS A 359 -1.74 -7.56 -28.10
CA HIS A 359 -2.74 -6.64 -28.62
C HIS A 359 -3.06 -5.50 -27.63
N MET A 360 -3.40 -4.32 -28.15
CA MET A 360 -3.98 -3.21 -27.38
C MET A 360 -5.28 -2.75 -28.07
N ASN A 361 -6.43 -2.92 -27.42
CA ASN A 361 -7.75 -2.64 -28.01
C ASN A 361 -8.01 -1.13 -28.18
N ASP A 362 -7.75 -0.34 -27.14
CA ASP A 362 -7.63 1.12 -27.24
C ASP A 362 -6.16 1.52 -27.05
N GLY A 363 -5.38 1.36 -28.11
CA GLY A 363 -3.94 1.65 -28.08
C GLY A 363 -3.62 3.08 -27.61
N LYS A 364 -4.46 4.08 -27.91
CA LYS A 364 -4.19 5.48 -27.50
C LYS A 364 -4.40 5.64 -26.00
N ARG A 365 -5.52 5.15 -25.46
CA ARG A 365 -5.81 5.20 -24.03
C ARG A 365 -4.83 4.37 -23.23
N TYR A 366 -4.50 3.16 -23.69
CA TYR A 366 -3.58 2.26 -23.00
C TYR A 366 -2.16 2.80 -22.95
N ARG A 367 -1.65 3.36 -24.05
CA ARG A 367 -0.35 4.05 -24.06
C ARG A 367 -0.33 5.28 -23.15
N ASN A 368 -1.40 6.08 -23.14
CA ASN A 368 -1.50 7.22 -22.22
C ASN A 368 -1.51 6.79 -20.75
N TRP A 369 -2.17 5.67 -20.46
CA TRP A 369 -2.15 5.06 -19.14
C TRP A 369 -0.74 4.59 -18.77
N LEU A 370 -0.06 3.83 -19.63
CA LEU A 370 1.32 3.39 -19.39
C LEU A 370 2.30 4.54 -19.15
N ARG A 371 2.23 5.59 -19.97
CA ARG A 371 3.04 6.81 -19.82
C ARG A 371 2.81 7.48 -18.47
N LYS A 372 1.55 7.62 -18.06
CA LYS A 372 1.18 8.22 -16.78
C LYS A 372 1.73 7.37 -15.62
N THR A 373 1.50 6.07 -15.65
CA THR A 373 1.92 5.11 -14.62
C THR A 373 3.45 5.09 -14.45
N CYS A 374 4.21 5.06 -15.56
CA CYS A 374 5.66 5.09 -15.50
C CYS A 374 6.17 6.42 -14.94
N ARG A 375 5.63 7.55 -15.42
CA ARG A 375 6.04 8.89 -14.95
C ARG A 375 5.76 9.11 -13.46
N GLU A 376 4.60 8.70 -12.96
CA GLU A 376 4.24 8.83 -11.54
C GLU A 376 5.17 8.05 -10.60
N ARG A 377 5.80 6.98 -11.10
CA ARG A 377 6.74 6.13 -10.35
C ARG A 377 8.21 6.41 -10.71
N GLY A 378 8.49 7.45 -11.48
CA GLY A 378 9.86 7.77 -11.90
C GLY A 378 10.52 6.72 -12.80
N CYS A 379 9.72 5.97 -13.56
CA CYS A 379 10.20 5.03 -14.58
C CYS A 379 10.21 5.68 -15.97
N THR A 380 11.18 5.27 -16.78
CA THR A 380 11.23 5.59 -18.22
C THR A 380 10.54 4.49 -19.01
N LEU A 381 9.90 4.85 -20.12
CA LEU A 381 9.10 3.95 -20.95
C LEU A 381 9.61 3.99 -22.40
N LEU A 382 9.56 2.83 -23.06
CA LEU A 382 9.81 2.64 -24.49
C LEU A 382 8.65 1.84 -25.05
N ILE A 383 7.95 2.34 -26.07
CA ILE A 383 6.94 1.57 -26.81
C ILE A 383 7.30 1.52 -28.29
N ARG A 384 7.37 0.32 -28.87
CA ARG A 384 7.60 0.09 -30.30
C ARG A 384 6.69 -0.99 -30.83
N GLN A 385 6.24 -0.85 -32.06
CA GLN A 385 5.43 -1.84 -32.75
C GLN A 385 5.87 -2.01 -34.21
N PHE A 386 5.70 -3.21 -34.75
CA PHE A 386 5.95 -3.48 -36.16
C PHE A 386 4.92 -4.48 -36.71
N SER A 387 4.67 -4.43 -38.02
CA SER A 387 3.78 -5.37 -38.71
C SER A 387 4.63 -6.28 -39.60
N SER A 388 4.57 -7.59 -39.32
CA SER A 388 5.17 -8.59 -40.20
C SER A 388 4.25 -8.87 -41.39
N ASN A 389 4.77 -8.85 -42.61
CA ASN A 389 4.01 -9.22 -43.82
C ASN A 389 3.69 -10.72 -43.92
N THR A 390 4.13 -11.54 -42.95
CA THR A 390 4.11 -13.01 -43.03
C THR A 390 2.99 -13.69 -42.26
N SER A 391 2.16 -12.96 -41.49
CA SER A 391 1.06 -13.55 -40.71
C SER A 391 -0.31 -13.17 -41.29
N ILE A 392 -1.25 -14.11 -41.25
CA ILE A 392 -2.66 -13.97 -41.70
C ILE A 392 -3.43 -12.94 -40.84
N SER A 393 -2.82 -12.45 -39.76
CA SER A 393 -3.33 -11.44 -38.86
C SER A 393 -2.67 -10.08 -39.15
N LEU A 394 -3.43 -9.12 -39.66
CA LEU A 394 -3.03 -7.71 -39.91
C LEU A 394 -2.64 -6.91 -38.63
N ARG A 395 -2.38 -7.59 -37.50
CA ARG A 395 -2.16 -6.96 -36.19
C ARG A 395 -0.67 -6.67 -35.96
N PRO A 396 -0.32 -5.48 -35.47
CA PRO A 396 1.06 -5.15 -35.14
C PRO A 396 1.53 -5.94 -33.91
N THR A 397 2.78 -6.39 -33.93
CA THR A 397 3.49 -6.94 -32.78
C THR A 397 4.02 -5.78 -31.94
N ILE A 398 3.75 -5.77 -30.63
CA ILE A 398 4.05 -4.63 -29.75
C ILE A 398 5.08 -5.05 -28.69
N TYR A 399 6.08 -4.20 -28.48
CA TYR A 399 7.10 -4.34 -27.44
C TYR A 399 7.14 -3.10 -26.56
N VAL A 400 7.31 -3.32 -25.26
CA VAL A 400 7.37 -2.27 -24.26
C VAL A 400 8.56 -2.50 -23.33
N GLY A 401 9.44 -1.51 -23.22
CA GLY A 401 10.51 -1.47 -22.24
C GLY A 401 10.16 -0.53 -21.08
N VAL A 402 10.35 -0.98 -19.84
CA VAL A 402 10.21 -0.15 -18.64
C VAL A 402 11.54 -0.11 -17.90
N PHE A 403 12.02 1.08 -17.56
CA PHE A 403 13.35 1.31 -16.97
C PHE A 403 13.26 2.13 -15.69
N GLY A 404 14.11 1.83 -14.70
CA GLY A 404 14.20 2.60 -13.46
C GLY A 404 14.87 1.81 -12.34
N THR A 405 14.54 2.15 -11.09
CA THR A 405 14.94 1.33 -9.94
C THR A 405 14.16 0.02 -9.93
N GLN A 406 14.75 -1.04 -9.39
CA GLN A 406 14.11 -2.36 -9.35
C GLN A 406 12.75 -2.32 -8.63
N CYS A 407 12.65 -1.57 -7.53
CA CYS A 407 11.38 -1.38 -6.81
C CYS A 407 10.31 -0.72 -7.69
N ASN A 408 10.65 0.38 -8.35
CA ASN A 408 9.68 1.14 -9.15
C ASN A 408 9.22 0.37 -10.38
N VAL A 409 10.15 -0.29 -11.09
CA VAL A 409 9.80 -1.10 -12.26
C VAL A 409 8.94 -2.29 -11.85
N LYS A 410 9.27 -3.01 -10.77
CA LYS A 410 8.42 -4.10 -10.26
C LYS A 410 7.02 -3.62 -9.91
N GLN A 411 6.90 -2.43 -9.33
CA GLN A 411 5.60 -1.83 -9.04
C GLN A 411 4.83 -1.41 -10.31
N VAL A 412 5.49 -0.85 -11.33
CA VAL A 412 4.86 -0.56 -12.63
C VAL A 412 4.38 -1.85 -13.27
N MET A 413 5.21 -2.90 -13.31
CA MET A 413 4.85 -4.20 -13.87
C MET A 413 3.70 -4.86 -13.08
N LYS A 414 3.69 -4.75 -11.74
CA LYS A 414 2.55 -5.18 -10.90
C LYS A 414 1.29 -4.41 -11.32
N GLN A 415 1.36 -3.08 -11.37
CA GLN A 415 0.23 -2.23 -11.72
C GLN A 415 -0.28 -2.49 -13.15
N TRP A 416 0.61 -2.78 -14.08
CA TRP A 416 0.29 -3.09 -15.47
C TRP A 416 -0.41 -4.44 -15.62
N ARG A 417 -0.04 -5.44 -14.83
CA ARG A 417 -0.76 -6.73 -14.80
C ARG A 417 -2.17 -6.64 -14.18
N ILE A 418 -2.46 -5.61 -13.37
CA ILE A 418 -3.69 -5.55 -12.54
C ILE A 418 -4.67 -4.42 -12.91
N SER A 419 -4.27 -3.42 -13.70
CA SER A 419 -5.11 -2.24 -13.99
C SER A 419 -5.83 -2.33 -15.34
N HIS A 420 -7.02 -1.72 -15.43
CA HIS A 420 -7.88 -1.67 -16.63
C HIS A 420 -8.23 -3.05 -17.20
N VAL A 421 -9.06 -3.78 -16.44
CA VAL A 421 -9.80 -4.94 -16.92
C VAL A 421 -10.83 -4.45 -17.94
N ASP A 422 -10.47 -4.41 -19.23
CA ASP A 422 -11.50 -4.36 -20.25
C ASP A 422 -12.23 -5.72 -20.27
N VAL A 423 -13.53 -5.71 -20.53
CA VAL A 423 -14.35 -6.91 -20.70
C VAL A 423 -14.72 -7.00 -22.17
N ASP A 424 -14.64 -8.20 -22.76
CA ASP A 424 -15.08 -8.42 -24.12
C ASP A 424 -16.60 -8.21 -24.24
N SER A 425 -17.12 -8.19 -25.48
CA SER A 425 -18.56 -8.07 -25.75
C SER A 425 -19.43 -9.19 -25.16
N LYS A 426 -18.82 -10.19 -24.51
CA LYS A 426 -19.45 -11.34 -23.86
C LYS A 426 -19.18 -11.36 -22.35
N ASN A 427 -18.77 -10.23 -21.75
CA ASN A 427 -18.42 -10.08 -20.33
C ASN A 427 -17.28 -11.00 -19.85
N ARG A 428 -16.46 -11.54 -20.76
CA ARG A 428 -15.23 -12.22 -20.38
C ARG A 428 -14.12 -11.19 -20.19
N PRO A 429 -13.26 -11.32 -19.17
CA PRO A 429 -12.07 -10.49 -19.04
C PRO A 429 -11.29 -10.52 -20.36
N CYS A 430 -10.97 -9.35 -20.91
CA CYS A 430 -10.22 -9.26 -22.16
C CYS A 430 -8.85 -9.93 -22.01
N LEU A 431 -8.43 -10.68 -23.02
CA LEU A 431 -7.13 -11.38 -23.12
C LEU A 431 -5.94 -10.41 -23.29
N GLU A 432 -6.03 -9.17 -22.81
CA GLU A 432 -4.94 -8.18 -22.83
C GLU A 432 -3.86 -8.49 -21.78
N ARG A 433 -4.03 -9.60 -21.06
CA ARG A 433 -3.09 -10.17 -20.08
C ARG A 433 -1.91 -10.94 -20.68
N MET A 434 -1.86 -11.20 -21.98
CA MET A 434 -0.72 -11.89 -22.61
C MET A 434 0.45 -10.93 -22.87
N MET A 435 0.80 -10.14 -21.85
CA MET A 435 2.11 -9.53 -21.76
C MET A 435 3.07 -10.63 -21.30
N SER A 436 3.93 -11.11 -22.19
CA SER A 436 4.99 -12.03 -21.79
C SER A 436 6.27 -11.24 -21.55
N VAL A 437 6.84 -11.36 -20.35
CA VAL A 437 8.17 -10.83 -20.07
C VAL A 437 9.17 -11.56 -20.98
N VAL A 438 9.90 -10.79 -21.75
CA VAL A 438 10.94 -11.28 -22.67
C VAL A 438 12.23 -11.47 -21.91
N GLU A 439 12.60 -10.49 -21.09
CA GLU A 439 13.81 -10.51 -20.26
C GLU A 439 13.67 -9.45 -19.14
N GLU A 440 14.21 -9.76 -17.96
CA GLU A 440 14.45 -8.79 -16.88
C GLU A 440 15.96 -8.65 -16.68
N SER A 441 16.46 -7.43 -16.49
CA SER A 441 17.90 -7.23 -16.37
C SER A 441 18.23 -6.28 -15.23
N SER A 442 19.11 -6.74 -14.34
CA SER A 442 19.83 -5.91 -13.39
C SER A 442 21.17 -5.51 -14.01
N ASN A 443 21.45 -4.21 -14.08
CA ASN A 443 22.63 -3.57 -14.70
C ASN A 443 22.51 -3.31 -16.21
N LEU A 444 21.46 -2.58 -16.61
CA LEU A 444 21.32 -2.10 -17.98
C LEU A 444 22.53 -1.25 -18.43
N ARG A 445 22.99 -1.48 -19.66
CA ARG A 445 24.17 -0.79 -20.24
C ARG A 445 23.90 0.68 -20.51
N PHE A 446 22.65 1.01 -20.84
CA PHE A 446 22.21 2.36 -21.11
C PHE A 446 20.80 2.56 -20.57
N ILE A 447 20.62 3.57 -19.71
CA ILE A 447 19.31 4.12 -19.36
C ILE A 447 19.19 5.49 -20.03
N PRO A 448 18.18 5.72 -20.88
CA PRO A 448 17.89 7.04 -21.41
C PRO A 448 17.64 8.02 -20.23
N PRO A 449 18.17 9.25 -20.24
CA PRO A 449 17.92 10.21 -19.17
C PRO A 449 16.42 10.40 -18.97
N THR A 450 15.96 10.52 -17.72
CA THR A 450 14.53 10.65 -17.31
C THR A 450 13.77 11.80 -17.98
N ASN A 451 14.46 12.70 -18.68
CA ASN A 451 13.92 13.83 -19.43
C ASN A 451 14.03 13.69 -20.98
N THR A 452 14.46 12.54 -21.49
CA THR A 452 14.55 12.28 -22.94
C THR A 452 13.35 11.44 -23.36
N SER A 453 12.44 12.02 -24.14
CA SER A 453 11.32 11.28 -24.74
C SER A 453 11.87 10.26 -25.75
N LEU A 454 11.87 8.97 -25.41
CA LEU A 454 11.95 7.88 -26.41
C LEU A 454 10.57 7.51 -26.97
N ASP A 455 9.54 8.19 -26.48
CA ASP A 455 8.12 7.85 -26.56
C ASP A 455 7.33 8.92 -27.32
N ASP A 456 7.92 9.47 -28.37
CA ASP A 456 7.18 10.29 -29.32
C ASP A 456 6.18 9.41 -30.08
N GLU A 457 4.91 9.82 -30.11
CA GLU A 457 3.85 9.09 -30.84
C GLU A 457 4.17 8.88 -32.32
N LYS A 458 5.10 9.67 -32.87
CA LYS A 458 5.59 9.58 -34.25
C LYS A 458 6.52 8.39 -34.49
N ASP A 459 7.16 7.86 -33.44
CA ASP A 459 8.22 6.84 -33.52
C ASP A 459 7.75 5.46 -33.05
N ILE A 460 6.44 5.29 -32.84
CA ILE A 460 5.85 4.01 -32.38
C ILE A 460 6.06 2.90 -33.41
N ASN A 461 5.91 3.20 -34.69
CA ASN A 461 6.07 2.21 -35.76
C ASN A 461 7.55 2.12 -36.16
N CYS A 462 8.11 0.91 -36.12
CA CYS A 462 9.47 0.65 -36.57
C CYS A 462 9.54 -0.66 -37.36
N THR A 463 10.69 -0.94 -37.96
CA THR A 463 11.06 -2.25 -38.49
C THR A 463 11.61 -3.14 -37.38
N LEU A 464 11.65 -4.46 -37.60
CA LEU A 464 12.29 -5.40 -36.66
C LEU A 464 13.78 -5.06 -36.47
N ALA A 465 14.48 -4.64 -37.53
CA ALA A 465 15.89 -4.26 -37.46
C ALA A 465 16.13 -3.01 -36.60
N GLU A 466 15.24 -2.02 -36.68
CA GLU A 466 15.30 -0.83 -35.82
C GLU A 466 15.01 -1.19 -34.35
N LEU A 467 14.05 -2.09 -34.09
CA LEU A 467 13.78 -2.58 -32.75
C LEU A 467 14.99 -3.33 -32.17
N GLU A 468 15.61 -4.23 -32.94
CA GLU A 468 16.84 -4.93 -32.55
C GLU A 468 17.96 -3.96 -32.22
N HIS A 469 18.12 -2.90 -33.01
CA HIS A 469 19.12 -1.87 -32.75
C HIS A 469 18.86 -1.15 -31.42
N ILE A 470 17.63 -0.64 -31.22
CA ILE A 470 17.24 0.05 -29.98
C ILE A 470 17.45 -0.86 -28.77
N VAL A 471 16.89 -2.07 -28.81
CA VAL A 471 16.97 -3.03 -27.71
C VAL A 471 18.43 -3.42 -27.42
N GLY A 472 19.25 -3.64 -28.46
CA GLY A 472 20.66 -3.98 -28.32
C GLY A 472 21.53 -2.87 -27.71
N THR A 473 21.14 -1.60 -27.87
CA THR A 473 21.81 -0.49 -27.16
C THR A 473 21.52 -0.49 -25.66
N VAL A 474 20.37 -1.03 -25.25
CA VAL A 474 19.95 -1.08 -23.84
C VAL A 474 20.53 -2.30 -23.14
N ASP A 475 20.32 -3.48 -23.70
CA ASP A 475 20.82 -4.74 -23.16
C ASP A 475 20.97 -5.83 -24.23
N GLN A 476 22.03 -6.63 -24.12
CA GLN A 476 22.31 -7.71 -25.09
C GLN A 476 21.49 -8.98 -24.82
N GLY A 477 21.09 -9.23 -23.57
CA GLY A 477 20.15 -10.30 -23.22
C GLY A 477 18.77 -10.04 -23.81
N TRP A 478 18.32 -8.79 -23.78
CA TRP A 478 17.08 -8.38 -24.44
C TRP A 478 17.12 -8.63 -25.94
N LEU A 479 18.22 -8.23 -26.60
CA LEU A 479 18.42 -8.47 -28.04
C LEU A 479 18.43 -9.96 -28.37
N HIS A 480 19.12 -10.76 -27.57
CA HIS A 480 19.20 -12.20 -27.74
C HIS A 480 17.82 -12.86 -27.67
N ASN A 481 17.05 -12.58 -26.61
CA ASN A 481 15.72 -13.15 -26.42
C ASN A 481 14.70 -12.64 -27.44
N LEU A 482 14.82 -11.37 -27.88
CA LEU A 482 14.02 -10.82 -28.97
C LEU A 482 14.26 -11.60 -30.28
N ARG A 483 15.53 -11.85 -30.64
CA ARG A 483 15.90 -12.62 -31.84
C ARG A 483 15.44 -14.07 -31.80
N LEU A 484 15.53 -14.72 -30.63
CA LEU A 484 15.01 -16.08 -30.44
C LEU A 484 13.51 -16.15 -30.71
N ARG A 485 12.73 -15.19 -30.21
CA ARG A 485 11.27 -15.14 -30.43
C ARG A 485 10.87 -14.95 -31.88
N HIS A 486 11.68 -14.24 -32.67
CA HIS A 486 11.42 -14.01 -34.10
C HIS A 486 12.19 -14.95 -35.03
N GLY A 487 12.72 -16.07 -34.51
CA GLY A 487 13.33 -17.12 -35.32
C GLY A 487 14.70 -16.77 -35.92
N CYS A 488 15.38 -15.73 -35.43
CA CYS A 488 16.74 -15.39 -35.84
C CYS A 488 17.77 -16.21 -35.06
N THR A 489 17.85 -17.51 -35.37
CA THR A 489 18.94 -18.38 -34.88
C THR A 489 20.19 -18.16 -35.72
N ASN A 490 20.92 -17.06 -35.50
CA ASN A 490 22.29 -16.95 -35.99
C ASN A 490 23.19 -16.32 -34.91
N PRO A 491 23.95 -17.14 -34.16
CA PRO A 491 24.89 -16.67 -33.15
C PRO A 491 26.11 -15.89 -33.70
N ASN A 492 26.24 -15.77 -35.03
CA ASN A 492 27.47 -15.31 -35.69
C ASN A 492 27.41 -13.92 -36.34
N SER A 493 26.49 -13.04 -35.95
CA SER A 493 26.48 -11.64 -36.43
C SER A 493 26.99 -10.61 -35.42
N LEU A 494 27.75 -11.04 -34.41
CA LEU A 494 28.56 -10.16 -33.56
C LEU A 494 30.03 -10.19 -34.02
N ILE A 495 30.32 -9.45 -35.09
CA ILE A 495 31.64 -8.84 -35.36
C ILE A 495 31.40 -7.38 -35.71
#